data_AF-E1ZXE0-F1
#
_entry.id   AF-E1ZXE0-F1
#
_cell.length_a   1.000
_cell.length_b   1.000
_cell.length_c   1.000
_cell.angle_alpha   90.00
_cell.angle_beta   90.00
_cell.angle_gamma   90.00
#
_symmetry.space_group_name_H-M   'P 1'
#
loop_
_entity.id
_entity.type
_entity.pdbx_description
1 polymer ?
#
loop_
_entity_poly.entity_id
_entity_poly.type
_entity_poly.pdbx_seq_one_letter_code
_entity_poly.pdbx_strand_id
1 'polypeptide(L)'
;PGTEHIAVHINVEDRSGVKTAFKDVTKQFSKLPTIIVNSAGITRNILLMKHDDSNFDDIINVNLKGTFLVMQIAVKAMIEGNATKNSSIINISSIAASGRYVGHSTYSASKAGVIAMIKSASLEFGQY
;
A
#
# COMPACT_ATOMS: atom_id res chain seq x y z
N PRO A 1 -20.17 -7.14 11.52
CA PRO A 1 -20.09 -6.12 10.44
C PRO A 1 -21.37 -5.29 10.42
N GLY A 2 -21.27 -3.96 10.49
CA GLY A 2 -22.42 -3.09 10.22
C GLY A 2 -22.87 -3.21 8.76
N THR A 3 -24.09 -2.79 8.44
CA THR A 3 -24.63 -2.83 7.06
C THR A 3 -23.83 -2.00 6.06
N GLU A 4 -22.96 -1.11 6.54
CA GLU A 4 -22.09 -0.25 5.74
C GLU A 4 -20.63 -0.77 5.66
N HIS A 5 -20.37 -2.00 6.11
CA HIS A 5 -19.03 -2.57 6.14
C HIS A 5 -19.01 -4.02 5.68
N ILE A 6 -18.02 -4.34 4.85
CA ILE A 6 -17.67 -5.71 4.48
C ILE A 6 -16.24 -6.00 4.87
N ALA A 7 -15.96 -7.27 5.15
CA ALA A 7 -14.60 -7.78 5.28
C ALA A 7 -14.24 -8.51 3.99
N VAL A 8 -13.09 -8.17 3.41
CA VAL A 8 -12.53 -8.86 2.24
C VAL A 8 -11.14 -9.32 2.63
N HIS A 9 -10.87 -10.62 2.49
CA HIS A 9 -9.54 -11.16 2.70
C HIS A 9 -8.65 -10.81 1.50
N ILE A 10 -7.52 -10.15 1.72
CA ILE A 10 -6.64 -9.66 0.66
C ILE A 10 -5.19 -9.87 1.08
N ASN A 11 -4.40 -10.55 0.25
CA ASN A 11 -2.94 -10.45 0.31
C ASN A 11 -2.49 -9.29 -0.60
N VAL A 12 -1.89 -8.25 -0.01
CA VAL A 12 -1.42 -7.07 -0.74
C VAL A 12 -0.26 -7.35 -1.69
N GLU A 13 0.46 -8.46 -1.50
CA GLU A 13 1.54 -8.92 -2.38
C GLU A 13 1.02 -9.53 -3.69
N ASP A 14 -0.23 -9.97 -3.70
CA ASP A 14 -0.89 -10.57 -4.86
C ASP A 14 -1.70 -9.52 -5.63
N ARG A 15 -1.15 -9.11 -6.78
CA ARG A 15 -1.81 -8.19 -7.70
C ARG A 15 -3.21 -8.65 -8.12
N SER A 16 -3.41 -9.95 -8.33
CA SER A 16 -4.69 -10.48 -8.79
C SER A 16 -5.75 -10.45 -7.70
N GLY A 17 -5.37 -10.81 -6.47
CA GLY A 17 -6.18 -10.63 -5.26
C GLY A 17 -6.59 -9.19 -5.02
N VAL A 18 -5.66 -8.23 -5.13
CA VAL A 18 -5.97 -6.80 -4.98
C VAL A 18 -6.98 -6.34 -6.04
N LYS A 19 -6.80 -6.71 -7.31
CA LYS A 19 -7.78 -6.37 -8.37
C LYS A 19 -9.16 -6.93 -8.08
N THR A 20 -9.21 -8.19 -7.63
CA THR A 20 -10.46 -8.87 -7.30
C THR A 20 -11.18 -8.16 -6.17
N ALA A 21 -10.45 -7.76 -5.12
CA ALA A 21 -11.01 -7.00 -4.02
C ALA A 21 -11.62 -5.67 -4.45
N PHE A 22 -10.94 -4.89 -5.31
CA PHE A 22 -11.50 -3.65 -5.84
C PHE A 22 -12.80 -3.89 -6.61
N LYS A 23 -12.84 -4.94 -7.43
CA LYS A 23 -14.04 -5.34 -8.18
C LYS A 23 -15.19 -5.71 -7.23
N ASP A 24 -14.91 -6.52 -6.22
CA ASP A 24 -15.92 -7.02 -5.27
C ASP A 24 -16.48 -5.89 -4.41
N VAL A 25 -15.62 -4.99 -3.91
CA VAL A 25 -16.03 -3.78 -3.17
C VAL A 25 -16.88 -2.89 -4.07
N THR A 26 -16.45 -2.64 -5.30
CA THR A 26 -17.21 -1.81 -6.26
C THR A 26 -18.58 -2.41 -6.55
N LYS A 27 -18.67 -3.73 -6.71
CA LYS A 27 -19.93 -4.44 -6.92
C LYS A 27 -20.84 -4.33 -5.69
N GLN A 28 -20.30 -4.53 -4.49
CA GLN A 28 -21.08 -4.51 -3.25
C GLN A 28 -21.70 -3.14 -2.99
N PHE A 29 -20.94 -2.06 -3.19
CA PHE A 29 -21.39 -0.70 -2.89
C PHE A 29 -21.92 0.05 -4.13
N SER A 30 -21.90 -0.59 -5.30
CA SER A 30 -22.24 0.02 -6.60
C SER A 30 -21.48 1.34 -6.86
N LYS A 31 -20.30 1.49 -6.27
CA LYS A 31 -19.49 2.70 -6.30
C LYS A 31 -18.02 2.35 -6.14
N LEU A 32 -17.16 3.02 -6.91
CA LEU A 32 -15.71 2.90 -6.77
C LEU A 32 -15.23 3.45 -5.42
N PRO A 33 -14.25 2.78 -4.77
CA PRO A 33 -13.59 3.34 -3.60
C PRO A 33 -12.89 4.66 -3.94
N THR A 34 -13.25 5.74 -3.25
CA THR A 34 -12.64 7.07 -3.43
C THR A 34 -11.54 7.33 -2.39
N ILE A 35 -11.53 6.60 -1.27
CA ILE A 35 -10.51 6.72 -0.23
C ILE A 35 -9.86 5.34 -0.05
N ILE A 36 -8.55 5.28 -0.25
CA ILE A 36 -7.76 4.06 -0.06
C ILE A 36 -6.72 4.34 1.02
N VAL A 37 -6.62 3.43 2.00
CA VAL A 37 -5.61 3.51 3.05
C VAL A 37 -4.72 2.27 2.97
N ASN A 38 -3.50 2.45 2.46
CA ASN A 38 -2.48 1.41 2.43
C ASN A 38 -1.80 1.32 3.80
N SER A 39 -2.36 0.46 4.66
CA SER A 39 -1.92 0.28 6.05
C SER A 39 -1.18 -1.04 6.30
N ALA A 40 -1.33 -2.03 5.42
CA ALA A 40 -0.66 -3.32 5.57
C ALA A 40 0.86 -3.13 5.69
N GLY A 41 1.45 -3.77 6.70
CA GLY A 41 2.88 -3.70 6.92
C GLY A 41 3.36 -4.65 8.00
N ILE A 42 4.57 -5.15 7.84
CA ILE A 42 5.27 -6.00 8.79
C ILE A 42 6.59 -5.35 9.20
N THR A 43 7.06 -5.70 10.39
CA THR A 43 8.40 -5.35 10.87
C THR A 43 9.04 -6.58 11.48
N ARG A 44 10.35 -6.68 11.36
CA ARG A 44 11.17 -7.70 12.03
C ARG A 44 12.38 -6.99 12.60
N ASN A 45 12.58 -7.11 13.92
CA ASN A 45 13.75 -6.55 14.57
C ASN A 45 14.91 -7.55 14.46
N ILE A 46 15.72 -7.38 13.42
CA ILE A 46 16.81 -8.29 13.06
C ILE A 46 18.04 -7.45 12.72
N LEU A 47 19.15 -7.73 13.39
CA LEU A 47 20.43 -7.11 13.04
C LEU A 47 20.80 -7.46 11.59
N LEU A 48 21.34 -6.50 10.85
CA LEU A 48 21.63 -6.65 9.42
C LEU A 48 22.42 -7.93 9.09
N MET A 49 23.42 -8.28 9.91
CA MET A 49 24.25 -9.48 9.73
C MET A 49 23.51 -10.81 9.92
N LYS A 50 22.32 -10.79 10.52
CA LYS A 50 21.46 -11.97 10.77
C LYS A 50 20.21 -11.95 9.89
N HIS A 51 20.10 -10.98 9.00
CA HIS A 51 18.94 -10.81 8.16
C HIS A 51 19.06 -11.75 6.96
N ASP A 52 18.27 -12.82 6.96
CA ASP A 52 18.17 -13.66 5.77
C ASP A 52 17.36 -12.97 4.66
N ASP A 53 17.52 -13.49 3.44
CA ASP A 53 16.87 -12.97 2.24
C ASP A 53 15.35 -13.09 2.32
N SER A 54 14.83 -14.17 2.93
CA SER A 54 13.38 -14.38 3.07
C SER A 54 12.71 -13.30 3.92
N ASN A 55 13.34 -12.91 5.03
CA ASN A 55 12.88 -11.81 5.87
C ASN A 55 12.94 -10.49 5.09
N PHE A 56 13.95 -10.32 4.23
CA PHE A 56 14.11 -9.11 3.44
C PHE A 56 12.98 -9.00 2.43
N ASP A 57 12.76 -10.08 1.68
CA ASP A 57 11.71 -10.20 0.68
C ASP A 57 10.33 -10.01 1.30
N ASP A 58 10.02 -10.65 2.43
CA ASP A 58 8.75 -10.45 3.13
C ASP A 58 8.49 -8.97 3.45
N ILE A 59 9.49 -8.29 4.05
CA ILE A 59 9.34 -6.89 4.46
C ILE A 59 9.15 -5.99 3.24
N ILE A 60 9.95 -6.18 2.19
CA ILE A 60 9.86 -5.37 0.97
C ILE A 60 8.56 -5.67 0.21
N ASN A 61 8.18 -6.95 0.10
CA ASN A 61 7.00 -7.36 -0.64
C ASN A 61 5.73 -6.84 0.02
N VAL A 62 5.58 -6.96 1.34
CA VAL A 62 4.39 -6.43 2.03
C VAL A 62 4.42 -4.90 2.06
N ASN A 63 5.49 -4.30 2.57
CA ASN A 63 5.48 -2.87 2.92
C ASN A 63 5.60 -1.96 1.71
N LEU A 64 6.46 -2.31 0.74
CA LEU A 64 6.77 -1.44 -0.40
C LEU A 64 6.03 -1.89 -1.65
N LYS A 65 6.25 -3.13 -2.09
CA LYS A 65 5.61 -3.67 -3.30
C LYS A 65 4.09 -3.74 -3.14
N GLY A 66 3.58 -4.22 -2.00
CA GLY A 66 2.15 -4.29 -1.72
C GLY A 66 1.49 -2.91 -1.78
N THR A 67 2.12 -1.90 -1.16
CA THR A 67 1.70 -0.49 -1.26
C THR A 67 1.66 -0.02 -2.72
N PHE A 68 2.71 -0.31 -3.50
CA PHE A 68 2.75 0.00 -4.94
C PHE A 68 1.61 -0.66 -5.72
N LEU A 69 1.36 -1.95 -5.49
CA LEU A 69 0.34 -2.71 -6.20
C LEU A 69 -1.05 -2.13 -5.97
N VAL A 70 -1.40 -1.85 -4.71
CA VAL A 70 -2.69 -1.25 -4.35
C VAL A 70 -2.80 0.17 -4.92
N MET A 71 -1.77 1.00 -4.76
CA MET A 71 -1.76 2.37 -5.27
C MET A 71 -1.97 2.40 -6.80
N GLN A 72 -1.25 1.57 -7.55
CA GLN A 72 -1.37 1.54 -9.01
C GLN A 72 -2.76 1.09 -9.46
N ILE A 73 -3.34 0.08 -8.81
CA ILE A 73 -4.70 -0.40 -9.13
C ILE A 73 -5.74 0.67 -8.79
N ALA A 74 -5.60 1.34 -7.64
CA ALA A 74 -6.50 2.39 -7.21
C ALA A 74 -6.48 3.59 -8.18
N VAL A 75 -5.29 4.12 -8.51
CA VAL A 75 -5.13 5.23 -9.45
C VAL A 75 -5.77 4.89 -10.79
N LYS A 76 -5.47 3.70 -11.34
CA LYS A 76 -6.02 3.27 -12.62
C LYS A 76 -7.56 3.20 -12.58
N ALA A 77 -8.12 2.58 -11.54
CA ALA A 77 -9.57 2.47 -11.39
C ALA A 77 -10.25 3.84 -11.22
N MET A 78 -9.63 4.77 -10.49
CA MET A 78 -10.14 6.13 -10.31
C MET A 78 -10.15 6.92 -11.63
N ILE A 79 -9.08 6.87 -12.41
CA ILE A 79 -8.99 7.56 -13.71
C ILE A 79 -9.99 6.97 -14.70
N GLU A 80 -10.00 5.63 -14.87
CA GLU A 80 -10.91 4.95 -15.79
C GLU A 80 -12.39 5.14 -15.41
N GLY A 81 -12.68 5.23 -14.11
CA GLY A 81 -14.03 5.44 -13.59
C GLY A 81 -14.46 6.90 -13.45
N ASN A 82 -13.66 7.86 -13.90
CA ASN A 82 -13.88 9.31 -13.71
C ASN A 82 -14.20 9.67 -12.24
N ALA A 83 -13.48 9.03 -11.32
CA ALA A 83 -13.66 9.13 -9.87
C ALA A 83 -12.43 9.76 -9.18
N THR A 84 -11.70 10.65 -9.86
CA THR A 84 -10.53 11.34 -9.30
C THR A 84 -10.93 12.48 -8.37
N LYS A 85 -12.06 13.15 -8.65
CA LYS A 85 -12.58 14.23 -7.83
C LYS A 85 -12.93 13.75 -6.42
N ASN A 86 -12.42 14.45 -5.40
CA ASN A 86 -12.59 14.13 -3.97
C ASN A 86 -12.09 12.73 -3.59
N SER A 87 -11.09 12.22 -4.30
CA SER A 87 -10.43 10.96 -3.98
C SER A 87 -9.07 11.15 -3.32
N SER A 88 -8.65 10.17 -2.54
CA SER A 88 -7.37 10.19 -1.84
C SER A 88 -6.79 8.79 -1.67
N ILE A 89 -5.47 8.68 -1.82
CA ILE A 89 -4.71 7.49 -1.47
C ILE A 89 -3.76 7.86 -0.33
N ILE A 90 -4.00 7.28 0.84
CA ILE A 90 -3.22 7.47 2.05
C ILE A 90 -2.31 6.27 2.22
N ASN A 91 -1.01 6.51 2.32
CA ASN A 91 -0.01 5.47 2.47
C ASN A 91 0.68 5.58 3.83
N ILE A 92 0.63 4.53 4.64
CA ILE A 92 1.19 4.54 6.00
C ILE A 92 2.68 4.20 5.95
N SER A 93 3.53 5.23 6.07
CA SER A 93 4.96 5.07 6.28
C SER A 93 5.30 4.86 7.78
N SER A 94 6.45 5.34 8.26
CA SER A 94 6.87 5.27 9.66
C SER A 94 7.91 6.34 9.96
N ILE A 95 7.99 6.77 11.22
CA ILE A 95 9.14 7.55 11.74
C ILE A 95 10.47 6.80 11.55
N ALA A 96 10.42 5.47 11.46
CA ALA A 96 11.58 4.64 11.15
C ALA A 96 12.18 4.93 9.76
N ALA A 97 11.42 5.54 8.85
CA ALA A 97 11.90 5.91 7.53
C ALA A 97 12.97 7.03 7.56
N SER A 98 13.01 7.85 8.61
CA SER A 98 13.97 8.95 8.76
C SER A 98 14.87 8.82 9.98
N GLY A 99 14.51 7.99 10.96
CA GLY A 99 15.31 7.78 12.16
C GLY A 99 16.35 6.66 12.04
N ARG A 100 17.16 6.52 13.10
CA ARG A 100 18.20 5.49 13.23
C ARG A 100 17.79 4.48 14.29
N TYR A 101 17.35 3.30 13.88
CA TYR A 101 16.86 2.24 14.76
C TYR A 101 17.65 0.95 14.53
N VAL A 102 18.33 0.46 15.56
CA VAL A 102 19.07 -0.80 15.50
C VAL A 102 18.11 -1.95 15.20
N GLY A 103 18.46 -2.79 14.24
CA GLY A 103 17.67 -3.95 13.83
C GLY A 103 16.51 -3.67 12.88
N HIS A 104 16.33 -2.42 12.42
CA HIS A 104 15.24 -2.04 11.51
C HIS A 104 15.73 -1.63 10.12
N SER A 105 16.96 -1.96 9.71
CA SER A 105 17.54 -1.48 8.44
C SER A 105 16.60 -1.71 7.25
N THR A 106 16.08 -2.92 7.09
CA THR A 106 15.17 -3.29 5.99
C THR A 106 13.79 -2.65 6.14
N TYR A 107 13.25 -2.62 7.36
CA TYR A 107 11.97 -1.98 7.65
C TYR A 107 12.03 -0.48 7.33
N SER A 108 13.05 0.22 7.84
CA SER A 108 13.36 1.61 7.55
C SER A 108 13.50 1.86 6.05
N ALA A 109 14.24 1.01 5.34
CA ALA A 109 14.39 1.12 3.88
C ALA A 109 13.02 0.98 3.16
N SER A 110 12.20 0.01 3.56
CA SER A 110 10.86 -0.20 2.98
C SER A 110 9.96 1.02 3.17
N LYS A 111 9.95 1.62 4.37
CA LYS A 111 9.10 2.77 4.71
C LYS A 111 9.63 4.08 4.12
N ALA A 112 10.95 4.23 3.98
CA ALA A 112 11.57 5.31 3.23
C ALA A 112 11.25 5.22 1.72
N GLY A 113 11.29 4.01 1.15
CA GLY A 113 10.86 3.74 -0.21
C GLY A 113 9.40 4.16 -0.45
N VAL A 114 8.51 3.88 0.50
CA VAL A 114 7.12 4.35 0.45
C VAL A 114 7.05 5.88 0.40
N ILE A 115 7.80 6.61 1.23
CA ILE A 115 7.83 8.08 1.19
C ILE A 115 8.31 8.60 -0.16
N ALA A 116 9.42 8.07 -0.67
CA ALA A 116 9.97 8.49 -1.95
C ALA A 116 8.98 8.23 -3.10
N MET A 117 8.38 7.04 -3.13
CA MET A 117 7.38 6.65 -4.12
C MET A 117 6.17 7.59 -4.13
N ILE A 118 5.63 7.94 -2.97
CA ILE A 118 4.46 8.84 -2.88
C ILE A 118 4.78 10.23 -3.41
N LYS A 119 5.95 10.78 -3.07
CA LYS A 119 6.35 12.12 -3.52
C LYS A 119 6.35 12.21 -5.04
N SER A 120 6.96 11.23 -5.71
CA SER A 120 6.97 11.17 -7.18
C SER A 120 5.59 10.89 -7.76
N ALA A 121 4.89 9.86 -7.25
CA ALA A 121 3.57 9.47 -7.75
C ALA A 121 2.51 10.57 -7.58
N SER A 122 2.62 11.42 -6.55
CA SER A 122 1.70 12.55 -6.37
C SER A 122 1.79 13.59 -7.50
N LEU A 123 2.97 13.77 -8.10
CA LEU A 123 3.15 14.65 -9.24
C LEU A 123 2.57 14.03 -10.53
N GLU A 124 2.72 12.71 -10.67
CA GLU A 124 2.13 11.96 -11.80
C GLU A 124 0.59 11.99 -11.74
N PHE A 125 0.01 11.84 -10.54
CA PHE A 125 -1.44 11.80 -10.36
C PHE A 125 -2.09 13.19 -10.31
N GLY A 126 -1.36 14.23 -9.89
CA GLY A 126 -1.93 15.58 -9.69
C GLY A 126 -2.48 16.27 -10.95
N GLN A 127 -2.29 15.70 -12.13
CA GLN A 127 -2.85 16.19 -13.39
C GLN A 127 -4.27 15.67 -13.70
N TYR A 128 -4.78 14.71 -12.92
CA TYR A 128 -6.11 14.07 -13.11
C TYR A 128 -7.12 14.49 -12.03
#